data_AF-A0A5E5QMI0-F1
#
_entry.id   AF-A0A5E5QMI0-F1
#
_cell.length_a   1.000
_cell.length_b   1.000
_cell.length_c   1.000
_cell.angle_alpha   90.00
_cell.angle_beta   90.00
_cell.angle_gamma   90.00
#
_symmetry.space_group_name_H-M   'P 1'
#
loop_
_entity.id
_entity.type
_entity.pdbx_description
1 polymer ?
#
loop_
_entity_poly.entity_id
_entity_poly.type
_entity_poly.pdbx_seq_one_letter_code
_entity_poly.pdbx_strand_id
1 'polypeptide(L)'
;DINTKGEAVFVADSVKSNPLAELFAKQGDLDSNALKDLRAEFASDFDGYVDNLLAPEKRATSPSSSDIINGFSLGSDNHYNEFQSDSSANDNTANATNSNLQTIINNKLAALNLSGYNAQMIMNRAEAMSCGGCHQNSNDTEIAPNVNWPKSKSFVHVDEQGNLSPALTKQFLPARAALLADYWQKTVDRTVEKWRFAEVDYSSAYNDFGGYNVPNIPNYSAFAALKADGSITAWGNSLYGGKGAPSDNGYTKIYSTGGAFAALKADGSITAWGNSDWGGKGAPSDNGYTKIYSTEYAFAALKADGSITAWGSSYAGGTGAPSDNGYTKIYSNSQAFVALKADGSITAWGNSGYEGSSAPDGNGYTKIYSAQFAFTALKADGSITAWGDGVYGVPAGNGYTKIYSNSHAFATLKADGSIIEWRTVHFGGATAPAGNGYTKIYSTVWALAALKADGSITAWGRSDSGGTGAPSDNGYTKIYSTGDAFAALKADGSITAWGSSGYGGTGAPSDNGYTKIYSTAGAFAALKADGSITAWGNSDYGGTGAPSDNGYTKIYSTRYAFAALKADGSITAWGYPDGGGTTPTSSATSD
;
A
#
# COMPACT_ATOMS: atom_id res chain seq x y z
N ASP A 1 10.57 10.04 -33.52
CA ASP A 1 11.02 8.84 -34.27
C ASP A 1 12.36 9.11 -34.94
N ILE A 2 12.98 8.13 -35.59
CA ILE A 2 14.18 8.30 -36.42
C ILE A 2 13.88 7.85 -37.85
N ASN A 3 14.15 8.71 -38.83
CA ASN A 3 13.82 8.42 -40.23
C ASN A 3 14.82 7.45 -40.89
N THR A 4 14.53 7.04 -42.12
CA THR A 4 15.37 6.11 -42.92
C THR A 4 16.76 6.64 -43.30
N LYS A 5 17.14 7.85 -42.86
CA LYS A 5 18.48 8.44 -43.00
C LYS A 5 19.23 8.55 -41.66
N GLY A 6 18.63 8.12 -40.55
CA GLY A 6 19.19 8.26 -39.21
C GLY A 6 18.95 9.62 -38.55
N GLU A 7 18.09 10.47 -39.12
CA GLU A 7 17.78 11.79 -38.57
C GLU A 7 16.63 11.70 -37.55
N ALA A 8 16.80 12.32 -36.38
CA ALA A 8 15.73 12.43 -35.38
C ALA A 8 14.62 13.35 -35.90
N VAL A 9 13.40 12.82 -35.97
CA VAL A 9 12.22 13.53 -36.49
C VAL A 9 11.10 13.58 -35.46
N PHE A 10 10.49 14.75 -35.31
CA PHE A 10 9.22 14.90 -34.63
C PHE A 10 8.13 14.29 -35.50
N VAL A 11 7.49 13.24 -35.00
CA VAL A 11 6.29 12.64 -35.57
C VAL A 11 5.15 12.96 -34.62
N ALA A 12 4.01 13.39 -35.16
CA ALA A 12 2.79 13.49 -34.37
C ALA A 12 2.27 12.07 -34.14
N ASP A 13 2.58 11.51 -32.98
CA ASP A 13 2.04 10.23 -32.54
C ASP A 13 0.60 10.43 -32.07
N SER A 14 -0.28 9.47 -32.37
CA SER A 14 -1.64 9.48 -31.85
C SER A 14 -1.61 9.05 -30.39
N VAL A 15 -2.24 9.83 -29.51
CA VAL A 15 -2.60 9.33 -28.17
C VAL A 15 -3.28 7.97 -28.29
N LYS A 16 -2.86 7.01 -27.44
CA LYS A 16 -3.25 5.60 -27.53
C LYS A 16 -4.77 5.48 -27.65
N SER A 17 -5.24 4.75 -28.67
CA SER A 17 -6.67 4.49 -28.88
C SER A 17 -7.29 3.93 -27.60
N ASN A 18 -8.18 4.71 -26.98
CA ASN A 18 -8.69 4.46 -25.64
C ASN A 18 -9.87 3.46 -25.68
N PRO A 19 -9.77 2.25 -25.11
CA PRO A 19 -10.88 1.30 -25.07
C PRO A 19 -11.89 1.60 -23.95
N LEU A 20 -11.80 2.76 -23.28
CA LEU A 20 -12.64 3.10 -22.13
C LEU A 20 -14.14 3.09 -22.48
N ALA A 21 -14.57 3.86 -23.47
CA ALA A 21 -15.97 3.81 -23.90
C ALA A 21 -16.39 2.43 -24.45
N GLU A 22 -15.45 1.64 -24.99
CA GLU A 22 -15.75 0.25 -25.34
C GLU A 22 -16.12 -0.56 -24.10
N LEU A 23 -15.31 -0.55 -23.03
CA LEU A 23 -15.57 -1.30 -21.78
C LEU A 23 -16.93 -0.94 -21.17
N PHE A 24 -17.27 0.34 -21.14
CA PHE A 24 -18.58 0.82 -20.66
C PHE A 24 -19.75 0.45 -21.59
N ALA A 25 -19.52 0.29 -22.90
CA ALA A 25 -20.57 -0.05 -23.87
C ALA A 25 -21.17 -1.44 -23.66
N LYS A 26 -22.32 -1.69 -24.28
CA LYS A 26 -22.91 -3.04 -24.36
C LYS A 26 -22.02 -3.93 -25.23
N GLN A 27 -21.63 -5.09 -24.71
CA GLN A 27 -20.90 -6.13 -25.44
C GLN A 27 -21.61 -6.49 -26.76
N GLY A 28 -20.85 -6.52 -27.85
CA GLY A 28 -21.29 -6.99 -29.16
C GLY A 28 -20.85 -8.43 -29.48
N ASP A 29 -21.46 -8.99 -30.51
CA ASP A 29 -21.09 -10.32 -31.02
C ASP A 29 -19.67 -10.31 -31.62
N LEU A 30 -19.28 -9.20 -32.24
CA LEU A 30 -18.00 -8.97 -32.91
C LEU A 30 -16.82 -8.62 -31.97
N ASP A 31 -17.07 -8.35 -30.68
CA ASP A 31 -16.01 -8.06 -29.71
C ASP A 31 -14.97 -9.18 -29.69
N SER A 32 -13.69 -8.85 -29.59
CA SER A 32 -12.63 -9.86 -29.44
C SER A 32 -12.79 -10.62 -28.11
N ASN A 33 -12.26 -11.85 -28.03
CA ASN A 33 -12.29 -12.60 -26.76
C ASN A 33 -11.58 -11.82 -25.65
N ALA A 34 -10.41 -11.21 -25.94
CA ALA A 34 -9.70 -10.37 -24.98
C ALA A 34 -10.53 -9.17 -24.49
N LEU A 35 -11.34 -8.53 -25.36
CA LEU A 35 -12.26 -7.48 -24.94
C LEU A 35 -13.43 -8.04 -24.10
N LYS A 36 -13.97 -9.21 -24.45
CA LYS A 36 -15.01 -9.91 -23.68
C LYS A 36 -14.52 -10.31 -22.28
N ASP A 37 -13.28 -10.76 -22.16
CA ASP A 37 -12.64 -11.10 -20.89
C ASP A 37 -12.34 -9.84 -20.05
N LEU A 38 -11.74 -8.80 -20.65
CA LEU A 38 -11.45 -7.53 -19.99
C LEU A 38 -12.73 -6.78 -19.53
N ARG A 39 -13.85 -6.93 -20.26
CA ARG A 39 -15.17 -6.46 -19.82
C ARG A 39 -15.66 -7.17 -18.55
N ALA A 40 -15.35 -8.45 -18.40
CA ALA A 40 -15.75 -9.23 -17.22
C ALA A 40 -14.92 -8.85 -16.00
N GLU A 41 -13.61 -8.65 -16.16
CA GLU A 41 -12.74 -8.06 -15.13
C GLU A 41 -13.23 -6.67 -14.73
N PHE A 42 -13.42 -5.78 -15.72
CA PHE A 42 -13.89 -4.41 -15.49
C PHE A 42 -15.24 -4.37 -14.75
N ALA A 43 -16.21 -5.20 -15.16
CA ALA A 43 -17.51 -5.27 -14.50
C ALA A 43 -17.45 -5.83 -13.07
N SER A 44 -16.44 -6.65 -12.74
CA SER A 44 -16.18 -7.13 -11.39
C SER A 44 -15.60 -6.02 -10.50
N ASP A 45 -14.61 -5.27 -11.01
CA ASP A 45 -13.98 -4.16 -10.28
C ASP A 45 -14.90 -2.92 -10.16
N PHE A 46 -15.83 -2.74 -11.11
CA PHE A 46 -16.72 -1.58 -11.19
C PHE A 46 -17.59 -1.38 -9.93
N ASP A 47 -17.89 -2.43 -9.17
CA ASP A 47 -18.59 -2.33 -7.88
C ASP A 47 -17.81 -1.46 -6.87
N GLY A 48 -16.47 -1.59 -6.85
CA GLY A 48 -15.57 -0.76 -6.08
C GLY A 48 -15.37 0.65 -6.66
N TYR A 49 -15.45 0.80 -7.99
CA TYR A 49 -15.41 2.12 -8.61
C TYR A 49 -16.69 2.92 -8.33
N VAL A 50 -17.87 2.29 -8.36
CA VAL A 50 -19.14 2.93 -7.96
C VAL A 50 -19.10 3.37 -6.49
N ASP A 51 -18.42 2.63 -5.62
CA ASP A 51 -18.18 3.03 -4.23
C ASP A 51 -17.32 4.30 -4.09
N ASN A 52 -16.35 4.50 -4.98
CA ASN A 52 -15.56 5.73 -5.05
C ASN A 52 -16.31 6.88 -5.75
N LEU A 53 -17.18 6.56 -6.73
CA LEU A 53 -18.05 7.52 -7.39
C LEU A 53 -19.15 8.07 -6.45
N LEU A 54 -19.55 7.27 -5.45
CA LEU A 54 -20.50 7.62 -4.38
C LEU A 54 -19.81 8.02 -3.06
N ALA A 55 -18.50 8.28 -3.07
CA ALA A 55 -17.75 8.68 -1.88
C ALA A 55 -18.26 9.98 -1.19
N PRO A 56 -18.80 11.01 -1.88
CA PRO A 56 -19.45 12.14 -1.21
C PRO A 56 -20.64 11.71 -0.34
N GLU A 57 -21.56 10.93 -0.91
CA GLU A 57 -22.82 10.49 -0.29
C GLU A 57 -22.58 9.43 0.81
N LYS A 58 -21.47 8.68 0.74
CA LYS A 58 -21.03 7.80 1.82
C LYS A 58 -20.40 8.53 3.02
N ARG A 59 -19.89 9.76 2.84
CA ARG A 59 -19.23 10.54 3.90
C ARG A 59 -20.17 11.51 4.62
N ALA A 60 -21.25 11.94 3.98
CA ALA A 60 -22.26 12.82 4.56
C ALA A 60 -23.65 12.43 4.06
N THR A 61 -24.67 12.54 4.92
CA THR A 61 -26.07 12.28 4.56
C THR A 61 -26.65 13.31 3.60
N SER A 62 -26.11 14.53 3.60
CA SER A 62 -26.47 15.64 2.71
C SER A 62 -25.19 16.40 2.28
N PRO A 63 -24.37 15.85 1.37
CA PRO A 63 -23.17 16.54 0.88
C PRO A 63 -23.57 17.78 0.06
N SER A 64 -22.78 18.85 0.11
CA SER A 64 -23.04 20.01 -0.76
C SER A 64 -22.69 19.69 -2.21
N SER A 65 -23.20 20.49 -3.15
CA SER A 65 -22.82 20.42 -4.57
C SER A 65 -21.29 20.47 -4.77
N SER A 66 -20.57 21.19 -3.91
CA SER A 66 -19.10 21.27 -3.94
C SER A 66 -18.44 19.99 -3.39
N ASP A 67 -18.97 19.40 -2.32
CA ASP A 67 -18.46 18.13 -1.78
C ASP A 67 -18.69 16.98 -2.76
N ILE A 68 -19.79 17.04 -3.51
CA ILE A 68 -20.07 16.14 -4.64
C ILE A 68 -19.00 16.34 -5.71
N ILE A 69 -18.92 17.52 -6.34
CA ILE A 69 -18.04 17.76 -7.50
C ILE A 69 -16.55 17.50 -7.21
N ASN A 70 -16.07 17.79 -5.99
CA ASN A 70 -14.65 17.58 -5.64
C ASN A 70 -14.36 16.24 -4.97
N GLY A 71 -15.38 15.49 -4.57
CA GLY A 71 -15.23 14.40 -3.61
C GLY A 71 -15.23 12.99 -4.20
N PHE A 72 -15.71 12.79 -5.43
CA PHE A 72 -15.71 11.48 -6.09
C PHE A 72 -14.42 11.22 -6.89
N SER A 73 -14.15 9.94 -7.17
CA SER A 73 -13.09 9.49 -8.08
C SER A 73 -13.41 8.07 -8.58
N LEU A 74 -12.66 7.55 -9.56
CA LEU A 74 -12.73 6.11 -9.90
C LEU A 74 -11.83 5.27 -8.99
N GLY A 75 -10.60 5.70 -8.75
CA GLY A 75 -9.59 5.00 -7.95
C GLY A 75 -8.24 4.95 -8.67
N SER A 76 -7.20 4.47 -7.99
CA SER A 76 -5.83 4.37 -8.53
C SER A 76 -5.42 2.92 -8.76
N ASP A 77 -6.19 2.17 -9.55
CA ASP A 77 -5.70 0.89 -10.09
C ASP A 77 -5.07 1.13 -11.47
N ASN A 78 -3.85 0.62 -11.66
CA ASN A 78 -3.11 0.80 -12.89
C ASN A 78 -3.45 -0.24 -13.97
N HIS A 79 -4.20 -1.30 -13.64
CA HIS A 79 -4.60 -2.37 -14.59
C HIS A 79 -5.32 -1.84 -15.84
N TYR A 80 -6.03 -0.72 -15.71
CA TYR A 80 -6.75 -0.05 -16.81
C TYR A 80 -6.11 1.30 -17.24
N ASN A 81 -5.06 1.77 -16.55
CA ASN A 81 -4.65 3.18 -16.52
C ASN A 81 -3.70 3.62 -17.65
N GLU A 82 -4.14 3.45 -18.91
CA GLU A 82 -3.51 4.09 -20.08
C GLU A 82 -4.40 5.22 -20.66
N PHE A 83 -5.16 5.89 -19.79
CA PHE A 83 -6.30 6.78 -20.11
C PHE A 83 -5.95 8.12 -20.81
N GLN A 84 -5.25 8.09 -21.94
CA GLN A 84 -5.15 9.21 -22.87
C GLN A 84 -6.36 9.21 -23.83
N SER A 85 -7.52 9.68 -23.36
CA SER A 85 -8.71 9.88 -24.21
C SER A 85 -8.45 10.95 -25.28
N ASP A 86 -8.84 10.70 -26.52
CA ASP A 86 -8.65 11.61 -27.67
C ASP A 86 -9.68 12.75 -27.74
N SER A 87 -10.57 12.86 -26.75
CA SER A 87 -11.68 13.82 -26.67
C SER A 87 -12.72 13.75 -27.81
N SER A 88 -12.75 12.64 -28.57
CA SER A 88 -13.81 12.41 -29.54
C SER A 88 -15.16 12.18 -28.86
N ALA A 89 -16.25 12.59 -29.51
CA ALA A 89 -17.61 12.41 -29.01
C ALA A 89 -18.04 10.93 -28.91
N ASN A 90 -17.24 10.01 -29.46
CA ASN A 90 -17.46 8.57 -29.43
C ASN A 90 -16.89 7.93 -28.14
N ASP A 91 -15.91 8.56 -27.48
CA ASP A 91 -15.30 8.06 -26.23
C ASP A 91 -16.05 8.51 -24.96
N ASN A 92 -17.34 8.85 -25.09
CA ASN A 92 -18.17 9.29 -23.97
C ASN A 92 -18.79 8.10 -23.23
N THR A 93 -18.21 7.72 -22.10
CA THR A 93 -18.65 6.58 -21.28
C THR A 93 -20.07 6.77 -20.73
N ALA A 94 -20.53 8.01 -20.58
CA ALA A 94 -21.87 8.28 -20.05
C ALA A 94 -22.99 7.85 -21.01
N ASN A 95 -22.75 7.80 -22.32
CA ASN A 95 -23.74 7.34 -23.30
C ASN A 95 -23.94 5.81 -23.31
N ALA A 96 -23.26 5.08 -22.43
CA ALA A 96 -23.09 3.65 -22.57
C ALA A 96 -24.24 2.79 -21.99
N THR A 97 -24.61 1.75 -22.75
CA THR A 97 -25.84 0.98 -22.56
C THR A 97 -25.65 -0.40 -21.92
N ASN A 98 -24.56 -0.60 -21.18
CA ASN A 98 -24.27 -1.87 -20.51
C ASN A 98 -25.17 -2.07 -19.28
N SER A 99 -26.12 -3.00 -19.42
CA SER A 99 -27.10 -3.34 -18.37
C SER A 99 -26.47 -3.81 -17.06
N ASN A 100 -25.30 -4.46 -17.11
CA ASN A 100 -24.68 -5.03 -15.92
C ASN A 100 -24.11 -3.91 -15.03
N LEU A 101 -23.44 -2.93 -15.64
CA LEU A 101 -22.92 -1.74 -14.95
C LEU A 101 -24.08 -0.90 -14.37
N GLN A 102 -25.18 -0.76 -15.11
CA GLN A 102 -26.39 -0.09 -14.62
C GLN A 102 -27.04 -0.84 -13.44
N THR A 103 -27.07 -2.18 -13.46
CA THR A 103 -27.52 -2.99 -12.31
C THR A 103 -26.63 -2.80 -11.08
N ILE A 104 -25.30 -2.81 -11.24
CA ILE A 104 -24.35 -2.55 -10.14
C ILE A 104 -24.64 -1.17 -9.52
N ILE A 105 -24.75 -0.12 -10.33
CA ILE A 105 -25.08 1.23 -9.85
C ILE A 105 -26.44 1.26 -9.13
N ASN A 106 -27.49 0.72 -9.73
CA ASN A 106 -28.83 0.75 -9.14
C ASN A 106 -28.89 -0.01 -7.80
N ASN A 107 -28.16 -1.12 -7.67
CA ASN A 107 -28.02 -1.85 -6.40
C ASN A 107 -27.35 -0.98 -5.31
N LYS A 108 -26.29 -0.24 -5.66
CA LYS A 108 -25.58 0.67 -4.74
C LYS A 108 -26.44 1.88 -4.34
N LEU A 109 -27.14 2.48 -5.29
CA LEU A 109 -28.07 3.60 -5.03
C LEU A 109 -29.23 3.17 -4.11
N ALA A 110 -29.77 1.97 -4.32
CA ALA A 110 -30.80 1.38 -3.46
C ALA A 110 -30.26 1.08 -2.05
N ALA A 111 -29.07 0.50 -1.93
CA ALA A 111 -28.43 0.20 -0.63
C ALA A 111 -28.16 1.46 0.21
N LEU A 112 -27.87 2.60 -0.44
CA LEU A 112 -27.70 3.90 0.22
C LEU A 112 -29.00 4.72 0.37
N ASN A 113 -30.15 4.21 -0.10
CA ASN A 113 -31.46 4.89 -0.09
C ASN A 113 -31.45 6.31 -0.71
N LEU A 114 -30.65 6.53 -1.76
CA LEU A 114 -30.43 7.85 -2.35
C LEU A 114 -31.59 8.30 -3.25
N SER A 115 -32.55 9.03 -2.67
CA SER A 115 -33.71 9.56 -3.38
C SER A 115 -33.32 10.54 -4.52
N GLY A 116 -33.98 10.41 -5.66
CA GLY A 116 -33.75 11.23 -6.87
C GLY A 116 -32.55 10.83 -7.72
N TYR A 117 -31.63 10.02 -7.20
CA TYR A 117 -30.48 9.52 -7.97
C TYR A 117 -30.90 8.48 -9.01
N ASN A 118 -30.12 8.36 -10.07
CA ASN A 118 -30.28 7.36 -11.12
C ASN A 118 -28.90 6.93 -11.67
N ALA A 119 -28.86 5.83 -12.44
CA ALA A 119 -27.61 5.32 -12.98
C ALA A 119 -26.89 6.32 -13.91
N GLN A 120 -27.62 7.13 -14.68
CA GLN A 120 -27.04 8.11 -15.61
C GLN A 120 -26.18 9.15 -14.87
N MET A 121 -26.62 9.64 -13.71
CA MET A 121 -25.84 10.58 -12.89
C MET A 121 -24.47 10.00 -12.48
N ILE A 122 -24.40 8.70 -12.17
CA ILE A 122 -23.15 8.05 -11.75
C ILE A 122 -22.26 7.72 -12.96
N MET A 123 -22.86 7.39 -14.11
CA MET A 123 -22.15 7.27 -15.39
C MET A 123 -21.57 8.62 -15.83
N ASN A 124 -22.27 9.74 -15.59
CA ASN A 124 -21.78 11.10 -15.81
C ASN A 124 -20.59 11.44 -14.90
N ARG A 125 -20.53 10.90 -13.67
CA ARG A 125 -19.35 11.00 -12.78
C ARG A 125 -18.16 10.17 -13.28
N ALA A 126 -18.41 8.97 -13.82
CA ALA A 126 -17.35 8.16 -14.43
C ALA A 126 -16.72 8.90 -15.62
N GLU A 127 -17.55 9.44 -16.52
CA GLU A 127 -17.11 10.25 -17.66
C GLU A 127 -16.31 11.49 -17.20
N ALA A 128 -16.77 12.18 -16.14
CA ALA A 128 -16.08 13.35 -15.60
C ALA A 128 -14.65 13.08 -15.08
N MET A 129 -14.26 11.81 -14.91
CA MET A 129 -12.90 11.39 -14.55
C MET A 129 -12.02 11.01 -15.76
N SER A 130 -12.58 10.93 -16.97
CA SER A 130 -11.80 10.83 -18.22
C SER A 130 -11.29 12.21 -18.66
N CYS A 131 -10.22 12.27 -19.47
CA CYS A 131 -9.78 13.54 -20.06
C CYS A 131 -10.85 14.16 -20.96
N GLY A 132 -11.59 13.31 -21.71
CA GLY A 132 -12.70 13.70 -22.55
C GLY A 132 -13.86 14.31 -21.77
N GLY A 133 -14.24 13.75 -20.63
CA GLY A 133 -15.37 14.24 -19.82
C GLY A 133 -15.03 15.39 -18.90
N CYS A 134 -13.90 15.33 -18.20
CA CYS A 134 -13.39 16.41 -17.34
C CYS A 134 -13.34 17.76 -18.08
N HIS A 135 -12.95 17.72 -19.36
CA HIS A 135 -12.86 18.90 -20.20
C HIS A 135 -14.06 19.10 -21.13
N GLN A 136 -14.54 18.10 -21.88
CA GLN A 136 -15.55 18.32 -22.93
C GLN A 136 -16.92 17.71 -22.60
N ASN A 137 -17.01 16.39 -22.42
CA ASN A 137 -18.28 15.67 -22.51
C ASN A 137 -19.17 15.84 -21.27
N SER A 138 -18.61 16.13 -20.09
CA SER A 138 -19.38 16.37 -18.86
C SER A 138 -19.75 17.84 -18.65
N ASN A 139 -19.52 18.74 -19.60
CA ASN A 139 -19.89 20.16 -19.44
C ASN A 139 -21.39 20.33 -19.21
N ASP A 140 -21.78 20.80 -18.02
CA ASP A 140 -23.17 21.00 -17.61
C ASP A 140 -24.02 19.72 -17.51
N THR A 141 -23.39 18.53 -17.43
CA THR A 141 -24.13 17.27 -17.23
C THR A 141 -24.51 17.07 -15.77
N GLU A 142 -25.73 16.58 -15.52
CA GLU A 142 -26.23 16.34 -14.16
C GLU A 142 -25.54 15.10 -13.55
N ILE A 143 -24.78 15.29 -12.48
CA ILE A 143 -24.00 14.25 -11.78
C ILE A 143 -24.60 13.87 -10.41
N ALA A 144 -25.59 14.63 -9.94
CA ALA A 144 -26.44 14.36 -8.78
C ALA A 144 -27.72 15.19 -8.91
N PRO A 145 -28.79 14.91 -8.16
CA PRO A 145 -30.06 15.66 -8.28
C PRO A 145 -29.86 17.16 -8.08
N ASN A 146 -30.09 17.96 -9.14
CA ASN A 146 -29.85 19.40 -9.19
C ASN A 146 -28.37 19.83 -9.08
N VAL A 147 -27.42 18.96 -9.41
CA VAL A 147 -25.96 19.25 -9.40
C VAL A 147 -25.34 18.90 -10.74
N ASN A 148 -24.93 19.93 -11.48
CA ASN A 148 -24.25 19.78 -12.76
C ASN A 148 -22.72 19.87 -12.60
N TRP A 149 -21.98 19.13 -13.42
CA TRP A 149 -20.52 19.26 -13.52
C TRP A 149 -20.15 20.61 -14.18
N PRO A 150 -19.15 21.33 -13.65
CA PRO A 150 -18.93 22.74 -13.98
C PRO A 150 -18.31 22.95 -15.36
N LYS A 151 -18.64 24.08 -16.00
CA LYS A 151 -18.21 24.41 -17.37
C LYS A 151 -16.71 24.71 -17.50
N SER A 152 -16.03 24.00 -18.39
CA SER A 152 -14.67 24.23 -18.86
C SER A 152 -14.63 25.29 -19.98
N LYS A 153 -13.64 25.21 -20.89
CA LYS A 153 -13.66 25.82 -22.22
C LYS A 153 -13.44 24.74 -23.29
N SER A 154 -14.39 23.81 -23.39
CA SER A 154 -14.22 22.56 -24.15
C SER A 154 -12.94 21.84 -23.68
N PHE A 155 -12.09 21.33 -24.57
CA PHE A 155 -10.92 20.51 -24.21
C PHE A 155 -9.87 21.16 -23.27
N VAL A 156 -10.00 22.43 -22.90
CA VAL A 156 -9.04 23.14 -22.02
C VAL A 156 -9.69 23.87 -20.84
N HIS A 157 -8.92 24.05 -19.76
CA HIS A 157 -9.25 24.98 -18.68
C HIS A 157 -8.70 26.40 -18.87
N VAL A 158 -7.81 26.60 -19.86
CA VAL A 158 -7.17 27.88 -20.21
C VAL A 158 -7.09 27.93 -21.72
N ASP A 159 -7.63 28.99 -22.35
CA ASP A 159 -7.47 29.19 -23.80
C ASP A 159 -6.09 29.79 -24.16
N GLU A 160 -5.76 29.79 -25.45
CA GLU A 160 -4.51 30.34 -25.99
C GLU A 160 -4.31 31.84 -25.65
N GLN A 161 -5.39 32.53 -25.31
CA GLN A 161 -5.40 33.94 -24.90
C GLN A 161 -5.28 34.09 -23.37
N GLY A 162 -5.02 33.00 -22.63
CA GLY A 162 -4.75 32.97 -21.19
C GLY A 162 -5.99 33.03 -20.29
N ASN A 163 -7.19 33.00 -20.85
CA ASN A 163 -8.42 33.21 -20.07
C ASN A 163 -8.87 31.89 -19.43
N LEU A 164 -8.96 31.86 -18.10
CA LEU A 164 -9.32 30.67 -17.33
C LEU A 164 -10.81 30.26 -17.47
N SER A 165 -11.14 28.99 -17.22
CA SER A 165 -12.51 28.48 -17.26
C SER A 165 -13.30 28.70 -15.95
N PRO A 166 -14.65 28.70 -16.01
CA PRO A 166 -15.50 28.72 -14.82
C PRO A 166 -15.23 27.56 -13.85
N ALA A 167 -15.08 26.33 -14.36
CA ALA A 167 -14.75 25.15 -13.55
C ALA A 167 -13.43 25.32 -12.77
N LEU A 168 -12.37 25.77 -13.46
CA LEU A 168 -11.09 26.02 -12.80
C LEU A 168 -11.21 27.12 -11.74
N THR A 169 -11.79 28.27 -12.09
CA THR A 169 -11.80 29.48 -11.23
C THR A 169 -12.82 29.47 -10.10
N LYS A 170 -13.99 28.85 -10.28
CA LYS A 170 -15.10 28.87 -9.32
C LYS A 170 -15.26 27.59 -8.52
N GLN A 171 -14.74 26.46 -9.02
CA GLN A 171 -14.93 25.16 -8.39
C GLN A 171 -13.61 24.53 -7.93
N PHE A 172 -12.69 24.26 -8.85
CA PHE A 172 -11.49 23.47 -8.54
C PHE A 172 -10.41 24.27 -7.81
N LEU A 173 -10.06 25.49 -8.25
CA LEU A 173 -9.08 26.30 -7.53
C LEU A 173 -9.57 26.69 -6.12
N PRO A 174 -10.83 27.13 -5.89
CA PRO A 174 -11.33 27.36 -4.54
C PRO A 174 -11.31 26.12 -3.65
N ALA A 175 -11.70 24.95 -4.17
CA ALA A 175 -11.66 23.70 -3.40
C ALA A 175 -10.23 23.23 -3.09
N ARG A 176 -9.29 23.34 -4.05
CA ARG A 176 -7.88 23.02 -3.82
C ARG A 176 -7.20 24.03 -2.89
N ALA A 177 -7.57 25.32 -2.97
CA ALA A 177 -7.12 26.34 -2.03
C ALA A 177 -7.69 26.12 -0.61
N ALA A 178 -8.95 25.68 -0.49
CA ALA A 178 -9.56 25.32 0.79
C ALA A 178 -8.91 24.06 1.39
N LEU A 179 -8.64 23.02 0.59
CA LEU A 179 -7.89 21.84 1.01
C LEU A 179 -6.45 22.18 1.42
N LEU A 180 -5.78 23.07 0.68
CA LEU A 180 -4.45 23.56 1.03
C LEU A 180 -4.49 24.42 2.30
N ALA A 181 -5.52 25.23 2.51
CA ALA A 181 -5.70 26.05 3.72
C ALA A 181 -6.07 25.22 4.94
N ASP A 182 -6.86 24.16 4.79
CA ASP A 182 -7.17 23.17 5.83
C ASP A 182 -5.92 22.35 6.20
N TYR A 183 -5.19 21.85 5.19
CA TYR A 183 -3.88 21.22 5.39
C TYR A 183 -2.90 22.17 6.09
N TRP A 184 -2.82 23.43 5.66
CA TRP A 184 -1.97 24.46 6.25
C TRP A 184 -2.37 24.77 7.69
N GLN A 185 -3.66 24.93 8.00
CA GLN A 185 -4.13 25.10 9.38
C GLN A 185 -3.80 23.88 10.25
N LYS A 186 -3.84 22.66 9.68
CA LYS A 186 -3.44 21.41 10.36
C LYS A 186 -1.93 21.14 10.41
N THR A 187 -1.08 21.97 9.78
CA THR A 187 0.39 21.75 9.70
C THR A 187 1.24 22.99 10.00
N VAL A 188 0.63 24.16 10.19
CA VAL A 188 1.29 25.44 10.53
C VAL A 188 1.04 25.89 11.96
N ASP A 189 0.20 25.15 12.70
CA ASP A 189 0.78 24.60 13.93
C ASP A 189 1.94 23.67 13.53
N ARG A 190 3.17 24.22 13.59
CA ARG A 190 4.41 23.53 13.17
C ARG A 190 4.77 22.32 14.06
N THR A 191 3.92 21.97 15.03
CA THR A 191 4.11 20.81 15.89
C THR A 191 3.53 19.51 15.33
N VAL A 192 2.63 19.55 14.34
CA VAL A 192 1.69 18.44 14.10
C VAL A 192 2.23 17.25 13.29
N GLU A 193 3.29 17.43 12.48
CA GLU A 193 4.16 16.32 12.03
C GLU A 193 5.58 16.44 12.64
N LYS A 194 5.67 16.63 13.97
CA LYS A 194 6.95 16.66 14.69
C LYS A 194 7.82 15.40 14.55
N TRP A 195 7.26 14.26 14.12
CA TRP A 195 7.97 12.97 14.11
C TRP A 195 7.59 12.05 12.94
N ARG A 196 8.52 11.87 11.99
CA ARG A 196 8.48 10.78 11.00
C ARG A 196 9.39 9.65 11.46
N PHE A 197 8.80 8.51 11.82
CA PHE A 197 9.56 7.33 12.25
C PHE A 197 10.24 6.65 11.06
N ALA A 198 11.23 5.81 11.33
CA ALA A 198 11.92 5.00 10.32
C ALA A 198 10.94 4.23 9.41
N GLU A 199 11.10 4.42 8.10
CA GLU A 199 10.37 3.77 7.03
C GLU A 199 11.19 2.57 6.53
N VAL A 200 10.63 1.35 6.56
CA VAL A 200 11.26 0.24 5.83
C VAL A 200 10.68 0.19 4.43
N ASP A 201 11.47 0.62 3.45
CA ASP A 201 11.29 0.28 2.03
C ASP A 201 11.76 -1.15 1.72
N TYR A 202 11.61 -2.04 2.71
CA TYR A 202 11.66 -3.48 2.54
C TYR A 202 10.44 -3.88 1.71
N SER A 203 10.65 -4.22 0.45
CA SER A 203 9.70 -5.04 -0.31
C SER A 203 9.78 -6.51 0.14
N SER A 204 10.09 -6.72 1.42
CA SER A 204 10.48 -7.98 2.04
C SER A 204 9.28 -8.91 2.28
N ALA A 205 9.58 -10.16 2.59
CA ALA A 205 8.70 -11.30 2.95
C ALA A 205 7.36 -11.08 3.69
N TYR A 206 7.13 -9.88 4.21
CA TYR A 206 6.06 -9.50 5.14
C TYR A 206 5.32 -8.22 4.71
N ASN A 207 5.70 -7.54 3.61
CA ASN A 207 5.18 -6.21 3.28
C ASN A 207 4.32 -6.08 2.01
N ASP A 208 4.40 -6.96 1.01
CA ASP A 208 3.61 -6.82 -0.23
C ASP A 208 2.17 -7.35 -0.12
N PHE A 209 1.52 -7.01 1.00
CA PHE A 209 0.41 -7.75 1.54
C PHE A 209 -0.89 -6.95 1.64
N GLY A 210 -1.99 -7.59 1.23
CA GLY A 210 -3.30 -7.21 1.74
C GLY A 210 -3.46 -7.46 3.25
N GLY A 211 -2.59 -8.27 3.88
CA GLY A 211 -2.93 -8.83 5.18
C GLY A 211 -1.87 -9.34 6.16
N TYR A 212 -0.57 -9.26 5.91
CA TYR A 212 0.43 -9.32 6.98
C TYR A 212 0.49 -7.92 7.64
N ASN A 213 -0.60 -7.49 8.28
CA ASN A 213 -0.74 -6.12 8.83
C ASN A 213 0.04 -5.91 10.15
N VAL A 214 1.19 -6.56 10.30
CA VAL A 214 2.21 -6.07 11.23
C VAL A 214 2.69 -4.72 10.66
N PRO A 215 2.59 -3.60 11.39
CA PRO A 215 2.99 -2.28 10.90
C PRO A 215 4.50 -2.17 10.78
N ASN A 216 5.04 -2.69 9.68
CA ASN A 216 6.38 -2.47 9.13
C ASN A 216 7.47 -2.28 10.20
N ILE A 217 7.73 -3.32 11.01
CA ILE A 217 8.67 -3.29 12.15
C ILE A 217 10.00 -2.69 11.66
N PRO A 218 10.38 -1.47 12.05
CA PRO A 218 11.54 -0.84 11.46
C PRO A 218 12.82 -1.56 11.84
N ASN A 219 12.88 -1.94 13.10
CA ASN A 219 14.05 -2.42 13.80
C ASN A 219 13.57 -3.26 14.98
N TYR A 220 14.36 -4.23 15.41
CA TYR A 220 13.92 -5.17 16.45
C TYR A 220 13.79 -4.53 17.82
N SER A 221 14.73 -3.66 18.20
CA SER A 221 14.85 -3.20 19.60
C SER A 221 15.09 -1.69 19.75
N ALA A 222 14.96 -0.91 18.68
CA ALA A 222 15.14 0.53 18.73
C ALA A 222 14.10 1.27 17.87
N PHE A 223 13.76 2.47 18.29
CA PHE A 223 13.04 3.44 17.47
C PHE A 223 14.01 4.54 17.02
N ALA A 224 13.76 5.08 15.82
CA ALA A 224 14.34 6.33 15.35
C ALA A 224 13.25 7.18 14.71
N ALA A 225 13.25 8.48 15.01
CA ALA A 225 12.28 9.44 14.50
C ALA A 225 12.96 10.75 14.07
N LEU A 226 12.55 11.24 12.91
CA LEU A 226 12.98 12.46 12.25
C LEU A 226 12.06 13.61 12.63
N LYS A 227 12.63 14.74 13.04
CA LYS A 227 11.91 15.96 13.40
C LYS A 227 11.67 16.88 12.20
N ALA A 228 10.77 17.85 12.38
CA ALA A 228 10.45 18.86 11.36
C ALA A 228 11.64 19.78 10.98
N ASP A 229 12.68 19.88 11.82
CA ASP A 229 13.94 20.57 11.53
C ASP A 229 14.97 19.68 10.77
N GLY A 230 14.61 18.42 10.50
CA GLY A 230 15.47 17.43 9.88
C GLY A 230 16.51 16.82 10.83
N SER A 231 16.44 17.05 12.14
CA SER A 231 17.25 16.36 13.16
C SER A 231 16.63 15.02 13.57
N ILE A 232 17.43 14.12 14.16
CA ILE A 232 16.98 12.76 14.50
C ILE A 232 17.01 12.54 16.03
N THR A 233 16.12 11.69 16.54
CA THR A 233 16.19 11.16 17.89
C THR A 233 15.89 9.67 17.87
N ALA A 234 16.68 8.89 18.61
CA ALA A 234 16.56 7.44 18.69
C ALA A 234 16.60 6.97 20.15
N TRP A 235 15.92 5.86 20.45
CA TRP A 235 15.84 5.25 21.77
C TRP A 235 15.63 3.74 21.69
N GLY A 236 15.72 3.03 22.81
CA GLY A 236 15.81 1.57 22.88
C GLY A 236 17.24 1.06 22.91
N ASN A 237 17.48 -0.19 22.51
CA ASN A 237 18.77 -0.84 22.65
C ASN A 237 19.87 -0.14 21.81
N SER A 238 20.98 0.22 22.45
CA SER A 238 22.10 0.89 21.79
C SER A 238 22.79 0.04 20.72
N LEU A 239 22.81 -1.30 20.87
CA LEU A 239 23.35 -2.21 19.85
C LEU A 239 22.50 -2.20 18.57
N TYR A 240 21.22 -1.81 18.68
CA TYR A 240 20.27 -1.77 17.58
C TYR A 240 20.07 -0.35 17.01
N GLY A 241 20.89 0.63 17.41
CA GLY A 241 20.78 2.02 16.96
C GLY A 241 19.86 2.92 17.79
N GLY A 242 19.39 2.44 18.95
CA GLY A 242 18.68 3.27 19.95
C GLY A 242 19.56 4.31 20.64
N LYS A 243 20.85 4.40 20.27
CA LYS A 243 21.78 5.49 20.56
C LYS A 243 22.71 5.69 19.34
N GLY A 244 23.36 6.84 19.25
CA GLY A 244 24.31 7.13 18.18
C GLY A 244 23.69 7.64 16.87
N ALA A 245 22.44 8.10 16.91
CA ALA A 245 21.84 8.86 15.81
C ALA A 245 22.68 10.12 15.49
N PRO A 246 22.71 10.58 14.23
CA PRO A 246 23.47 11.76 13.83
C PRO A 246 23.01 13.02 14.56
N SER A 247 23.98 13.90 14.89
CA SER A 247 23.76 15.15 15.63
C SER A 247 23.54 16.37 14.73
N ASP A 248 23.64 16.22 13.41
CA ASP A 248 23.34 17.24 12.43
C ASP A 248 21.91 17.08 11.88
N ASN A 249 21.52 17.96 10.95
CA ASN A 249 20.14 18.08 10.47
C ASN A 249 20.06 18.09 8.92
N GLY A 250 18.86 18.38 8.39
CA GLY A 250 18.57 18.33 6.95
C GLY A 250 18.32 16.92 6.41
N TYR A 251 18.13 15.92 7.28
CA TYR A 251 17.62 14.61 6.87
C TYR A 251 16.13 14.72 6.49
N THR A 252 15.71 13.89 5.54
CA THR A 252 14.36 13.94 4.93
C THR A 252 13.57 12.64 5.13
N LYS A 253 14.29 11.53 5.31
CA LYS A 253 13.77 10.19 5.58
C LYS A 253 14.73 9.43 6.49
N ILE A 254 14.21 8.46 7.23
CA ILE A 254 15.00 7.45 7.96
C ILE A 254 14.57 6.09 7.46
N TYR A 255 15.54 5.22 7.25
CA TYR A 255 15.42 3.82 6.83
C TYR A 255 16.06 2.91 7.87
N SER A 256 15.75 1.61 7.83
CA SER A 256 16.27 0.65 8.81
C SER A 256 16.44 -0.78 8.29
N THR A 257 17.30 -1.53 8.98
CA THR A 257 17.36 -3.00 8.99
C THR A 257 16.86 -3.51 10.35
N GLY A 258 16.90 -4.81 10.60
CA GLY A 258 16.52 -5.39 11.89
C GLY A 258 17.29 -4.83 13.11
N GLY A 259 18.41 -4.11 12.90
CA GLY A 259 19.26 -3.58 13.98
C GLY A 259 20.13 -2.37 13.62
N ALA A 260 19.91 -1.72 12.49
CA ALA A 260 20.58 -0.48 12.12
C ALA A 260 19.61 0.51 11.48
N PHE A 261 20.04 1.76 11.36
CA PHE A 261 19.32 2.83 10.68
C PHE A 261 20.22 3.53 9.65
N ALA A 262 19.60 4.11 8.62
CA ALA A 262 20.24 4.97 7.63
C ALA A 262 19.32 6.15 7.30
N ALA A 263 19.81 7.39 7.42
CA ALA A 263 19.05 8.59 7.11
C ALA A 263 19.53 9.24 5.81
N LEU A 264 18.58 9.76 5.03
CA LEU A 264 18.78 10.31 3.67
C LEU A 264 18.49 11.81 3.64
N LYS A 265 19.41 12.62 3.12
CA LYS A 265 19.23 14.07 2.94
C LYS A 265 18.70 14.43 1.55
N ALA A 266 18.29 15.68 1.37
CA ALA A 266 17.72 16.19 0.11
C ALA A 266 18.71 16.21 -1.07
N ASP A 267 20.03 16.26 -0.82
CA ASP A 267 21.08 16.10 -1.84
C ASP A 267 21.38 14.61 -2.16
N GLY A 268 20.72 13.69 -1.46
CA GLY A 268 20.93 12.26 -1.57
C GLY A 268 22.15 11.73 -0.81
N SER A 269 22.75 12.50 0.11
CA SER A 269 23.77 11.98 1.04
C SER A 269 23.14 11.09 2.13
N ILE A 270 23.90 10.09 2.60
CA ILE A 270 23.42 9.05 3.52
C ILE A 270 24.28 9.02 4.79
N THR A 271 23.66 8.83 5.97
CA THR A 271 24.38 8.58 7.23
C THR A 271 23.71 7.43 7.99
N ALA A 272 24.50 6.44 8.42
CA ALA A 272 24.01 5.22 9.06
C ALA A 272 24.60 5.02 10.48
N TRP A 273 23.82 4.36 11.34
CA TRP A 273 24.20 4.05 12.73
C TRP A 273 23.49 2.78 13.26
N GLY A 274 23.92 2.28 14.42
CA GLY A 274 23.39 1.05 15.03
C GLY A 274 24.30 -0.15 14.85
N ASN A 275 23.74 -1.35 14.69
CA ASN A 275 24.52 -2.58 14.59
C ASN A 275 25.46 -2.51 13.39
N SER A 276 26.76 -2.49 13.68
CA SER A 276 27.80 -2.24 12.70
C SER A 276 27.87 -3.31 11.61
N ASP A 277 27.43 -4.53 11.89
CA ASP A 277 27.47 -5.64 10.94
C ASP A 277 26.14 -5.80 10.19
N TRP A 278 25.09 -5.08 10.60
CA TRP A 278 23.76 -5.08 9.96
C TRP A 278 23.46 -3.75 9.22
N GLY A 279 24.51 -3.02 8.80
CA GLY A 279 24.39 -1.77 8.03
C GLY A 279 24.62 -0.47 8.81
N GLY A 280 24.89 -0.53 10.11
CA GLY A 280 25.13 0.64 10.98
C GLY A 280 26.51 1.31 10.82
N LYS A 281 27.33 0.85 9.87
CA LYS A 281 28.57 1.48 9.38
C LYS A 281 28.68 1.25 7.86
N GLY A 282 29.51 2.03 7.17
CA GLY A 282 29.85 1.77 5.78
C GLY A 282 28.81 2.20 4.74
N ALA A 283 27.91 3.13 5.11
CA ALA A 283 27.09 3.85 4.13
C ALA A 283 27.98 4.58 3.08
N PRO A 284 27.49 4.76 1.84
CA PRO A 284 28.25 5.44 0.79
C PRO A 284 28.59 6.89 1.17
N SER A 285 29.77 7.35 0.74
CA SER A 285 30.29 8.69 1.04
C SER A 285 29.96 9.75 -0.01
N ASP A 286 29.34 9.35 -1.12
CA ASP A 286 28.85 10.20 -2.19
C ASP A 286 27.33 10.40 -2.10
N ASN A 287 26.75 11.14 -3.04
CA ASN A 287 25.37 11.62 -2.97
C ASN A 287 24.57 11.35 -4.26
N GLY A 288 23.37 11.95 -4.38
CA GLY A 288 22.44 11.69 -5.49
C GLY A 288 21.59 10.41 -5.34
N TYR A 289 21.62 9.74 -4.19
CA TYR A 289 20.68 8.66 -3.87
C TYR A 289 19.27 9.21 -3.60
N THR A 290 18.24 8.55 -4.14
CA THR A 290 16.83 9.01 -4.06
C THR A 290 15.99 8.19 -3.08
N LYS A 291 16.42 6.95 -2.82
CA LYS A 291 15.71 5.96 -2.00
C LYS A 291 16.70 4.93 -1.46
N ILE A 292 16.44 4.44 -0.25
CA ILE A 292 17.16 3.32 0.37
C ILE A 292 16.17 2.17 0.55
N TYR A 293 16.64 0.95 0.38
CA TYR A 293 15.94 -0.31 0.58
C TYR A 293 16.75 -1.18 1.54
N SER A 294 16.16 -2.21 2.12
CA SER A 294 16.86 -3.10 3.06
C SER A 294 16.45 -4.57 2.95
N THR A 295 17.33 -5.44 3.45
CA THR A 295 17.06 -6.80 3.93
C THR A 295 17.03 -6.79 5.47
N GLU A 296 17.02 -7.94 6.14
CA GLU A 296 17.10 -7.98 7.61
C GLU A 296 18.44 -7.44 8.15
N TYR A 297 19.53 -7.54 7.38
CA TYR A 297 20.90 -7.23 7.81
C TYR A 297 21.72 -6.35 6.85
N ALA A 298 21.13 -5.81 5.78
CA ALA A 298 21.84 -4.95 4.83
C ALA A 298 20.93 -3.88 4.21
N PHE A 299 21.56 -2.85 3.66
CA PHE A 299 20.93 -1.76 2.90
C PHE A 299 21.37 -1.77 1.45
N ALA A 300 20.52 -1.25 0.56
CA ALA A 300 20.84 -0.90 -0.81
C ALA A 300 20.22 0.45 -1.18
N ALA A 301 21.02 1.43 -1.58
CA ALA A 301 20.57 2.73 -2.05
C ALA A 301 20.56 2.81 -3.57
N LEU A 302 19.55 3.50 -4.11
CA LEU A 302 19.29 3.68 -5.54
C LEU A 302 19.43 5.15 -5.92
N LYS A 303 20.06 5.44 -7.07
CA LYS A 303 20.18 6.80 -7.64
C LYS A 303 19.18 7.06 -8.77
N ALA A 304 19.08 8.32 -9.20
CA ALA A 304 18.18 8.73 -10.28
C ALA A 304 18.54 8.19 -11.68
N ASP A 305 19.80 7.80 -11.90
CA ASP A 305 20.25 7.09 -13.12
C ASP A 305 20.04 5.56 -13.03
N GLY A 306 19.51 5.08 -11.91
CA GLY A 306 19.32 3.67 -11.61
C GLY A 306 20.59 2.92 -11.22
N SER A 307 21.69 3.60 -10.87
CA SER A 307 22.85 2.95 -10.24
C SER A 307 22.55 2.59 -8.76
N ILE A 308 23.18 1.52 -8.28
CA ILE A 308 22.91 0.92 -6.95
C ILE A 308 24.19 0.87 -6.12
N THR A 309 24.07 1.04 -4.79
CA THR A 309 25.18 0.80 -3.85
C THR A 309 24.64 0.16 -2.58
N ALA A 310 25.25 -0.96 -2.15
CA ALA A 310 24.82 -1.72 -0.99
C ALA A 310 25.89 -1.78 0.11
N TRP A 311 25.46 -1.91 1.36
CA TRP A 311 26.33 -2.04 2.54
C TRP A 311 25.66 -2.79 3.69
N GLY A 312 26.44 -3.21 4.69
CA GLY A 312 25.99 -4.04 5.81
C GLY A 312 26.51 -5.48 5.68
N SER A 313 25.71 -6.47 6.10
CA SER A 313 26.14 -7.87 6.08
C SER A 313 26.34 -8.35 4.64
N SER A 314 27.57 -8.76 4.31
CA SER A 314 27.91 -9.34 2.99
C SER A 314 27.08 -10.58 2.67
N TYR A 315 26.78 -11.39 3.68
CA TYR A 315 25.88 -12.54 3.56
C TYR A 315 24.45 -12.15 3.18
N ALA A 316 24.00 -10.93 3.49
CA ALA A 316 22.61 -10.49 3.32
C ALA A 316 22.39 -9.47 2.18
N GLY A 317 23.31 -9.43 1.21
CA GLY A 317 23.26 -8.49 0.08
C GLY A 317 23.91 -7.13 0.34
N GLY A 318 24.61 -6.95 1.46
CA GLY A 318 25.44 -5.77 1.74
C GLY A 318 26.71 -5.67 0.90
N THR A 319 26.95 -6.63 0.01
CA THR A 319 27.99 -6.65 -1.02
C THR A 319 27.44 -7.34 -2.26
N GLY A 320 28.01 -7.07 -3.45
CA GLY A 320 27.64 -7.76 -4.69
C GLY A 320 26.43 -7.17 -5.42
N ALA A 321 26.02 -5.94 -5.11
CA ALA A 321 25.05 -5.19 -5.90
C ALA A 321 25.51 -5.05 -7.37
N PRO A 322 24.59 -4.98 -8.34
CA PRO A 322 24.93 -4.84 -9.76
C PRO A 322 25.72 -3.54 -10.03
N SER A 323 26.68 -3.64 -10.94
CA SER A 323 27.60 -2.54 -11.31
C SER A 323 27.13 -1.69 -12.49
N ASP A 324 26.03 -2.08 -13.13
CA ASP A 324 25.37 -1.34 -14.20
C ASP A 324 24.17 -0.52 -13.68
N ASN A 325 23.47 0.18 -14.57
CA ASN A 325 22.44 1.15 -14.21
C ASN A 325 21.11 0.94 -14.99
N GLY A 326 20.20 1.91 -14.89
CA GLY A 326 18.85 1.81 -15.45
C GLY A 326 17.84 1.00 -14.62
N TYR A 327 18.21 0.60 -13.39
CA TYR A 327 17.27 0.02 -12.44
C TYR A 327 16.29 1.09 -11.93
N THR A 328 14.98 0.81 -11.97
CA THR A 328 13.93 1.74 -11.55
C THR A 328 13.45 1.47 -10.13
N LYS A 329 13.66 0.25 -9.61
CA LYS A 329 13.22 -0.17 -8.29
C LYS A 329 14.03 -1.36 -7.77
N ILE A 330 14.25 -1.41 -6.46
CA ILE A 330 14.78 -2.56 -5.74
C ILE A 330 13.64 -3.25 -4.97
N TYR A 331 13.73 -4.57 -4.85
CA TYR A 331 12.91 -5.47 -4.05
C TYR A 331 13.83 -6.30 -3.15
N SER A 332 13.31 -6.95 -2.11
CA SER A 332 14.13 -7.73 -1.18
C SER A 332 13.38 -8.89 -0.54
N ASN A 333 14.10 -9.81 0.10
CA ASN A 333 13.59 -10.73 1.11
C ASN A 333 14.43 -10.58 2.39
N SER A 334 14.45 -11.56 3.29
CA SER A 334 15.22 -11.44 4.55
C SER A 334 16.74 -11.34 4.37
N GLN A 335 17.34 -11.90 3.30
CA GLN A 335 18.79 -11.88 3.08
C GLN A 335 19.24 -11.68 1.61
N ALA A 336 18.34 -11.34 0.69
CA ALA A 336 18.63 -11.07 -0.71
C ALA A 336 17.85 -9.86 -1.25
N PHE A 337 18.38 -9.24 -2.30
CA PHE A 337 17.74 -8.18 -3.07
C PHE A 337 17.49 -8.62 -4.52
N VAL A 338 16.53 -7.98 -5.19
CA VAL A 338 16.26 -8.08 -6.63
C VAL A 338 16.02 -6.66 -7.17
N ALA A 339 16.87 -6.19 -8.08
CA ALA A 339 16.64 -4.94 -8.80
C ALA A 339 15.88 -5.19 -10.11
N LEU A 340 15.04 -4.23 -10.50
CA LEU A 340 14.16 -4.26 -11.68
C LEU A 340 14.46 -3.06 -12.57
N LYS A 341 14.55 -3.27 -13.89
CA LYS A 341 14.74 -2.22 -14.91
C LYS A 341 13.44 -1.85 -15.62
N ALA A 342 13.46 -0.77 -16.39
CA ALA A 342 12.31 -0.27 -17.15
C ALA A 342 11.84 -1.20 -18.29
N ASP A 343 12.72 -2.07 -18.81
CA ASP A 343 12.37 -3.13 -19.78
C ASP A 343 11.82 -4.40 -19.10
N GLY A 344 11.73 -4.41 -17.77
CA GLY A 344 11.30 -5.54 -16.97
C GLY A 344 12.33 -6.65 -16.85
N SER A 345 13.61 -6.40 -17.16
CA SER A 345 14.72 -7.28 -16.77
C SER A 345 15.07 -7.12 -15.28
N ILE A 346 15.62 -8.18 -14.67
CA ILE A 346 15.92 -8.23 -13.23
C ILE A 346 17.32 -8.76 -12.92
N THR A 347 17.83 -8.43 -11.73
CA THR A 347 19.12 -8.94 -11.22
C THR A 347 19.07 -9.11 -9.71
N ALA A 348 19.43 -10.28 -9.20
CA ALA A 348 19.41 -10.61 -7.77
C ALA A 348 20.82 -10.67 -7.17
N TRP A 349 20.96 -10.30 -5.90
CA TRP A 349 22.21 -10.45 -5.13
C TRP A 349 21.95 -10.66 -3.64
N GLY A 350 22.86 -11.34 -2.93
CA GLY A 350 22.78 -11.60 -1.49
C GLY A 350 22.99 -13.08 -1.15
N ASN A 351 22.28 -13.59 -0.13
CA ASN A 351 22.43 -14.98 0.28
C ASN A 351 21.86 -15.92 -0.80
N SER A 352 22.67 -16.85 -1.32
CA SER A 352 22.21 -17.85 -2.28
C SER A 352 21.13 -18.79 -1.72
N GLY A 353 21.16 -19.10 -0.42
CA GLY A 353 20.08 -19.83 0.28
C GLY A 353 18.79 -19.02 0.50
N TYR A 354 18.76 -17.78 0.01
CA TYR A 354 17.59 -16.90 -0.08
C TYR A 354 17.48 -16.34 -1.52
N GLU A 355 18.06 -17.04 -2.50
CA GLU A 355 18.10 -16.73 -3.93
C GLU A 355 18.75 -15.41 -4.37
N GLY A 356 19.64 -14.86 -3.55
CA GLY A 356 20.55 -13.77 -3.92
C GLY A 356 21.63 -14.14 -4.95
N SER A 357 21.36 -15.11 -5.81
CA SER A 357 22.26 -15.60 -6.87
C SER A 357 21.54 -16.14 -8.10
N SER A 358 20.20 -16.20 -8.09
CA SER A 358 19.44 -17.14 -8.93
C SER A 358 18.28 -16.48 -9.69
N ALA A 359 18.42 -15.20 -10.06
CA ALA A 359 17.40 -14.49 -10.82
C ALA A 359 17.10 -15.20 -12.15
N PRO A 360 15.82 -15.41 -12.52
CA PRO A 360 15.46 -16.04 -13.79
C PRO A 360 15.73 -15.10 -14.96
N ASP A 361 16.36 -15.64 -16.02
CA ASP A 361 16.57 -14.92 -17.28
C ASP A 361 15.26 -14.42 -17.89
N GLY A 362 15.29 -13.21 -18.44
CA GLY A 362 14.19 -12.64 -19.22
C GLY A 362 13.91 -11.17 -18.94
N ASN A 363 12.85 -10.68 -19.58
CA ASN A 363 12.36 -9.31 -19.48
C ASN A 363 10.82 -9.27 -19.45
N GLY A 364 10.24 -8.07 -19.40
CA GLY A 364 8.79 -7.85 -19.33
C GLY A 364 8.15 -8.13 -17.96
N TYR A 365 8.95 -8.35 -16.90
CA TYR A 365 8.42 -8.37 -15.53
C TYR A 365 8.03 -6.95 -15.11
N THR A 366 6.82 -6.78 -14.58
CA THR A 366 6.30 -5.47 -14.11
C THR A 366 6.42 -5.31 -12.61
N LYS A 367 6.43 -6.42 -11.86
CA LYS A 367 6.53 -6.41 -10.39
C LYS A 367 7.17 -7.70 -9.86
N ILE A 368 7.91 -7.57 -8.75
CA ILE A 368 8.43 -8.70 -7.95
C ILE A 368 7.67 -8.73 -6.62
N TYR A 369 7.43 -9.94 -6.11
CA TYR A 369 6.83 -10.26 -4.82
C TYR A 369 7.79 -11.19 -4.06
N SER A 370 7.73 -11.18 -2.73
CA SER A 370 8.70 -11.88 -1.89
C SER A 370 8.05 -12.72 -0.78
N ALA A 371 8.58 -13.91 -0.55
CA ALA A 371 8.44 -14.66 0.70
C ALA A 371 9.73 -14.48 1.53
N GLN A 372 9.94 -15.23 2.62
CA GLN A 372 11.17 -15.09 3.42
C GLN A 372 12.42 -15.59 2.69
N PHE A 373 12.33 -16.73 1.99
CA PHE A 373 13.44 -17.44 1.34
C PHE A 373 13.33 -17.46 -0.20
N ALA A 374 12.36 -16.75 -0.78
CA ALA A 374 11.95 -16.92 -2.18
C ALA A 374 11.35 -15.64 -2.78
N PHE A 375 11.29 -15.58 -4.11
CA PHE A 375 10.70 -14.50 -4.90
C PHE A 375 9.69 -15.02 -5.93
N THR A 376 8.85 -14.13 -6.44
CA THR A 376 8.03 -14.36 -7.65
C THR A 376 7.91 -13.07 -8.44
N ALA A 377 8.27 -13.13 -9.72
CA ALA A 377 8.08 -12.05 -10.68
C ALA A 377 6.76 -12.24 -11.44
N LEU A 378 6.07 -11.13 -11.70
CA LEU A 378 4.81 -11.04 -12.45
C LEU A 378 5.06 -10.23 -13.73
N LYS A 379 4.48 -10.66 -14.85
CA LYS A 379 4.49 -9.93 -16.14
C LYS A 379 3.14 -9.26 -16.41
N ALA A 380 3.12 -8.35 -17.39
CA ALA A 380 1.91 -7.63 -17.80
C ALA A 380 0.79 -8.54 -18.35
N ASP A 381 1.12 -9.72 -18.88
CA ASP A 381 0.16 -10.73 -19.34
C ASP A 381 -0.41 -11.59 -18.18
N GLY A 382 -0.06 -11.28 -16.93
CA GLY A 382 -0.46 -12.04 -15.75
C GLY A 382 0.29 -13.36 -15.56
N SER A 383 1.31 -13.67 -16.37
CA SER A 383 2.19 -14.83 -16.16
C SER A 383 3.18 -14.59 -15.01
N ILE A 384 3.55 -15.66 -14.32
CA ILE A 384 4.41 -15.61 -13.13
C ILE A 384 5.66 -16.49 -13.27
N THR A 385 6.74 -16.11 -12.60
CA THR A 385 7.98 -16.89 -12.52
C THR A 385 8.51 -16.82 -11.08
N ALA A 386 8.52 -17.95 -10.38
CA ALA A 386 8.94 -18.04 -8.98
C ALA A 386 10.26 -18.81 -8.84
N TRP A 387 11.10 -18.38 -7.90
CA TRP A 387 12.37 -19.03 -7.57
C TRP A 387 12.64 -18.92 -6.07
N GLY A 388 13.20 -19.97 -5.47
CA GLY A 388 13.28 -20.13 -4.01
C GLY A 388 13.55 -21.56 -3.58
N ASP A 389 14.20 -21.72 -2.42
CA ASP A 389 14.37 -23.04 -1.82
C ASP A 389 13.01 -23.70 -1.55
N GLY A 390 12.91 -24.96 -1.98
CA GLY A 390 11.71 -25.77 -1.89
C GLY A 390 10.49 -25.27 -2.66
N VAL A 391 10.61 -24.28 -3.57
CA VAL A 391 9.46 -23.76 -4.35
C VAL A 391 8.89 -24.83 -5.28
N TYR A 392 7.76 -25.42 -4.88
CA TYR A 392 7.06 -26.47 -5.63
C TYR A 392 5.60 -26.09 -5.90
N GLY A 393 5.11 -26.49 -7.08
CA GLY A 393 3.71 -26.34 -7.47
C GLY A 393 3.32 -24.95 -7.99
N VAL A 394 4.28 -24.14 -8.45
CA VAL A 394 4.02 -22.85 -9.11
C VAL A 394 2.96 -23.04 -10.20
N PRO A 395 1.79 -22.38 -10.13
CA PRO A 395 0.68 -22.74 -10.99
C PRO A 395 0.89 -22.21 -12.41
N ALA A 396 0.71 -23.09 -13.40
CA ALA A 396 0.78 -22.72 -14.80
C ALA A 396 -0.49 -21.98 -15.22
N GLY A 397 -0.34 -20.77 -15.77
CA GLY A 397 -1.45 -19.96 -16.26
C GLY A 397 -1.12 -18.47 -16.29
N ASN A 398 -2.17 -17.69 -16.52
CA ASN A 398 -2.22 -16.24 -16.50
C ASN A 398 -3.47 -15.77 -15.71
N GLY A 399 -3.70 -14.44 -15.64
CA GLY A 399 -4.83 -13.87 -14.89
C GLY A 399 -4.63 -13.82 -13.36
N TYR A 400 -3.38 -13.84 -12.89
CA TYR A 400 -3.05 -13.63 -11.48
C TYR A 400 -2.93 -12.13 -11.18
N THR A 401 -3.91 -11.54 -10.50
CA THR A 401 -3.92 -10.09 -10.23
C THR A 401 -3.08 -9.71 -9.01
N LYS A 402 -3.05 -10.57 -7.98
CA LYS A 402 -2.33 -10.30 -6.72
C LYS A 402 -1.69 -11.58 -6.15
N ILE A 403 -0.40 -11.52 -5.82
CA ILE A 403 0.34 -12.56 -5.09
C ILE A 403 0.50 -12.12 -3.63
N TYR A 404 0.37 -13.09 -2.72
CA TYR A 404 0.54 -13.00 -1.27
C TYR A 404 1.53 -14.10 -0.85
N SER A 405 2.11 -14.02 0.34
CA SER A 405 3.10 -15.00 0.83
C SER A 405 3.00 -15.26 2.34
N ASN A 406 4.02 -15.88 2.92
CA ASN A 406 4.45 -15.70 4.31
C ASN A 406 5.92 -16.13 4.39
N SER A 407 6.39 -16.65 5.52
CA SER A 407 7.75 -17.21 5.60
C SER A 407 7.99 -18.42 4.69
N HIS A 408 6.94 -19.20 4.34
CA HIS A 408 7.09 -20.55 3.78
C HIS A 408 6.09 -20.92 2.67
N ALA A 409 5.23 -19.99 2.24
CA ALA A 409 4.22 -20.23 1.20
C ALA A 409 3.98 -18.98 0.34
N PHE A 410 3.35 -19.19 -0.81
CA PHE A 410 2.77 -18.17 -1.68
C PHE A 410 1.31 -18.52 -1.99
N ALA A 411 0.47 -17.51 -2.15
CA ALA A 411 -0.91 -17.66 -2.60
C ALA A 411 -1.28 -16.56 -3.59
N THR A 412 -1.89 -16.92 -4.72
CA THR A 412 -2.51 -15.97 -5.66
C THR A 412 -3.98 -15.79 -5.36
N LEU A 413 -4.46 -14.58 -5.58
CA LEU A 413 -5.86 -14.28 -5.79
C LEU A 413 -6.10 -14.00 -7.27
N LYS A 414 -7.12 -14.63 -7.85
CA LYS A 414 -7.60 -14.37 -9.23
C LYS A 414 -8.71 -13.31 -9.23
N ALA A 415 -9.08 -12.82 -10.41
CA ALA A 415 -10.18 -11.87 -10.60
C ALA A 415 -11.54 -12.37 -10.06
N ASP A 416 -11.82 -13.68 -10.13
CA ASP A 416 -13.04 -14.28 -9.54
C ASP A 416 -12.98 -14.40 -8.00
N GLY A 417 -11.86 -14.04 -7.38
CA GLY A 417 -11.61 -14.20 -5.96
C GLY A 417 -11.34 -15.64 -5.52
N SER A 418 -10.97 -16.54 -6.45
CA SER A 418 -10.45 -17.88 -6.11
C SER A 418 -8.96 -17.82 -5.71
N ILE A 419 -8.53 -18.79 -4.89
CA ILE A 419 -7.19 -18.84 -4.31
C ILE A 419 -6.44 -20.08 -4.80
N ILE A 420 -5.19 -19.90 -5.24
CA ILE A 420 -4.25 -20.99 -5.52
C ILE A 420 -2.96 -20.75 -4.73
N GLU A 421 -2.49 -21.77 -4.02
CA GLU A 421 -1.32 -21.71 -3.14
C GLU A 421 -0.21 -22.67 -3.62
N TRP A 422 1.04 -22.22 -3.56
CA TRP A 422 2.24 -23.03 -3.80
C TRP A 422 3.26 -22.79 -2.67
N ARG A 423 4.19 -23.73 -2.48
CA ARG A 423 4.82 -23.96 -1.16
C ARG A 423 6.33 -23.93 -1.19
N THR A 424 6.94 -23.64 -0.04
CA THR A 424 8.25 -24.19 0.34
C THR A 424 8.06 -25.39 1.28
N VAL A 425 9.12 -26.18 1.46
CA VAL A 425 9.11 -27.57 2.00
C VAL A 425 8.70 -27.75 3.48
N HIS A 426 8.25 -26.70 4.18
CA HIS A 426 8.05 -26.74 5.64
C HIS A 426 6.62 -26.39 6.11
N PHE A 427 5.65 -26.25 5.20
CA PHE A 427 4.24 -25.99 5.55
C PHE A 427 3.41 -27.26 5.77
N GLY A 428 3.03 -27.54 7.02
CA GLY A 428 2.22 -28.68 7.39
C GLY A 428 0.71 -28.48 7.19
N GLY A 429 0.01 -29.58 6.83
CA GLY A 429 -1.42 -29.72 7.12
C GLY A 429 -2.40 -29.40 5.99
N ALA A 430 -2.73 -28.12 5.81
CA ALA A 430 -3.95 -27.72 5.09
C ALA A 430 -3.66 -26.96 3.78
N THR A 431 -4.42 -27.25 2.72
CA THR A 431 -4.40 -26.55 1.42
C THR A 431 -5.22 -25.26 1.44
N ALA A 432 -5.04 -24.40 0.43
CA ALA A 432 -5.91 -23.27 0.13
C ALA A 432 -7.42 -23.66 0.14
N PRO A 433 -8.30 -22.75 0.58
CA PRO A 433 -9.74 -23.03 0.68
C PRO A 433 -10.38 -23.07 -0.70
N ALA A 434 -11.27 -24.04 -0.91
CA ALA A 434 -12.07 -24.12 -2.13
C ALA A 434 -13.10 -22.97 -2.22
N GLY A 435 -13.48 -22.62 -3.45
CA GLY A 435 -14.44 -21.56 -3.74
C GLY A 435 -13.78 -20.24 -4.14
N ASN A 436 -14.61 -19.19 -4.23
CA ASN A 436 -14.27 -17.91 -4.83
C ASN A 436 -14.89 -16.73 -4.04
N GLY A 437 -14.77 -15.50 -4.56
CA GLY A 437 -15.28 -14.29 -3.91
C GLY A 437 -14.47 -13.82 -2.68
N TYR A 438 -13.25 -14.33 -2.48
CA TYR A 438 -12.30 -13.71 -1.55
C TYR A 438 -11.74 -12.42 -2.16
N THR A 439 -11.54 -11.39 -1.34
CA THR A 439 -11.05 -10.08 -1.79
C THR A 439 -9.63 -9.78 -1.29
N LYS A 440 -9.15 -10.51 -0.28
CA LYS A 440 -7.90 -10.21 0.41
C LYS A 440 -7.39 -11.39 1.24
N ILE A 441 -6.08 -11.68 1.15
CA ILE A 441 -5.41 -12.70 1.96
C ILE A 441 -4.49 -12.03 3.00
N TYR A 442 -4.42 -12.65 4.17
CA TYR A 442 -3.72 -12.26 5.39
C TYR A 442 -2.88 -13.44 5.90
N SER A 443 -1.80 -13.17 6.63
CA SER A 443 -0.91 -14.23 7.11
C SER A 443 -0.31 -13.95 8.48
N THR A 444 -0.01 -15.03 9.20
CA THR A 444 1.00 -15.14 10.26
C THR A 444 2.24 -15.84 9.67
N VAL A 445 3.25 -16.16 10.48
CA VAL A 445 4.45 -16.88 9.99
C VAL A 445 4.07 -18.27 9.43
N TRP A 446 3.09 -18.95 10.03
CA TRP A 446 2.72 -20.34 9.71
C TRP A 446 1.24 -20.56 9.34
N ALA A 447 0.45 -19.51 9.13
CA ALA A 447 -0.93 -19.62 8.67
C ALA A 447 -1.36 -18.50 7.71
N LEU A 448 -2.49 -18.73 7.05
CA LEU A 448 -3.14 -17.83 6.11
C LEU A 448 -4.62 -17.67 6.49
N ALA A 449 -5.19 -16.51 6.21
CA ALA A 449 -6.61 -16.21 6.38
C ALA A 449 -7.09 -15.34 5.22
N ALA A 450 -8.22 -15.68 4.61
CA ALA A 450 -8.83 -14.93 3.52
C ALA A 450 -10.15 -14.30 3.96
N LEU A 451 -10.40 -13.08 3.49
CA LEU A 451 -11.60 -12.28 3.75
C LEU A 451 -12.43 -12.16 2.47
N LYS A 452 -13.76 -12.19 2.59
CA LYS A 452 -14.71 -11.94 1.49
C LYS A 452 -15.38 -10.57 1.61
N ALA A 453 -16.10 -10.15 0.56
CA ALA A 453 -16.81 -8.88 0.51
C ALA A 453 -17.96 -8.75 1.55
N ASP A 454 -18.56 -9.87 1.98
CA ASP A 454 -19.54 -9.92 3.09
C ASP A 454 -18.89 -9.88 4.49
N GLY A 455 -17.56 -9.83 4.54
CA GLY A 455 -16.77 -9.87 5.76
C GLY A 455 -16.69 -11.25 6.41
N SER A 456 -17.03 -12.34 5.71
CA SER A 456 -16.74 -13.70 6.16
C SER A 456 -15.24 -14.03 6.03
N ILE A 457 -14.74 -14.89 6.93
CA ILE A 457 -13.31 -15.24 7.03
C ILE A 457 -13.12 -16.75 6.87
N THR A 458 -12.03 -17.17 6.22
CA THR A 458 -11.61 -18.58 6.16
C THR A 458 -10.09 -18.67 6.37
N ALA A 459 -9.65 -19.45 7.36
CA ALA A 459 -8.24 -19.64 7.69
C ALA A 459 -7.75 -21.06 7.44
N TRP A 460 -6.47 -21.20 7.11
CA TRP A 460 -5.80 -22.47 6.86
C TRP A 460 -4.29 -22.39 7.18
N GLY A 461 -3.62 -23.54 7.25
CA GLY A 461 -2.22 -23.67 7.64
C GLY A 461 -2.06 -24.29 9.01
N ARG A 462 -1.04 -23.87 9.77
CA ARG A 462 -0.70 -24.42 11.07
C ARG A 462 -1.71 -23.94 12.14
N SER A 463 -2.33 -24.87 12.87
CA SER A 463 -3.51 -24.62 13.70
C SER A 463 -3.24 -23.73 14.93
N ASP A 464 -2.10 -23.96 15.61
CA ASP A 464 -1.62 -23.14 16.74
C ASP A 464 -1.25 -21.71 16.30
N SER A 465 -0.80 -21.51 15.06
CA SER A 465 -0.47 -20.19 14.48
C SER A 465 -1.67 -19.47 13.82
N GLY A 466 -2.90 -19.89 14.09
CA GLY A 466 -4.13 -19.25 13.58
C GLY A 466 -4.71 -19.84 12.28
N GLY A 467 -4.17 -20.96 11.78
CA GLY A 467 -4.69 -21.69 10.61
C GLY A 467 -6.00 -22.44 10.86
N THR A 468 -6.54 -22.36 12.08
CA THR A 468 -7.87 -22.86 12.48
C THR A 468 -8.49 -21.91 13.51
N GLY A 469 -9.81 -21.93 13.67
CA GLY A 469 -10.50 -21.13 14.69
C GLY A 469 -10.79 -19.67 14.31
N ALA A 470 -10.75 -19.35 13.01
CA ALA A 470 -11.30 -18.09 12.51
C ALA A 470 -12.79 -17.93 12.89
N PRO A 471 -13.28 -16.69 13.09
CA PRO A 471 -14.67 -16.44 13.47
C PRO A 471 -15.66 -16.94 12.40
N SER A 472 -16.80 -17.46 12.86
CA SER A 472 -17.85 -18.04 12.01
C SER A 472 -18.94 -17.05 11.59
N ASP A 473 -18.77 -15.77 11.89
CA ASP A 473 -19.72 -14.69 11.59
C ASP A 473 -19.10 -13.63 10.67
N ASN A 474 -19.96 -12.72 10.20
CA ASN A 474 -19.67 -11.83 9.07
C ASN A 474 -19.49 -10.36 9.49
N GLY A 475 -19.21 -9.49 8.53
CA GLY A 475 -19.08 -8.04 8.74
C GLY A 475 -17.70 -7.56 9.19
N TYR A 476 -16.68 -8.42 9.16
CA TYR A 476 -15.29 -8.00 9.33
C TYR A 476 -14.81 -7.21 8.11
N THR A 477 -14.15 -6.07 8.34
CA THR A 477 -13.66 -5.17 7.28
C THR A 477 -12.15 -5.33 7.04
N LYS A 478 -11.40 -5.79 8.06
CA LYS A 478 -9.96 -5.99 7.97
C LYS A 478 -9.45 -6.97 9.03
N ILE A 479 -8.49 -7.81 8.66
CA ILE A 479 -7.74 -8.68 9.58
C ILE A 479 -6.33 -8.10 9.82
N TYR A 480 -5.78 -8.36 10.99
CA TYR A 480 -4.44 -8.00 11.43
C TYR A 480 -3.75 -9.24 12.00
N SER A 481 -2.41 -9.25 12.08
CA SER A 481 -1.65 -10.39 12.55
C SER A 481 -0.45 -10.00 13.41
N THR A 482 -0.02 -10.94 14.26
CA THR A 482 1.30 -11.01 14.90
C THR A 482 2.08 -12.20 14.29
N GLY A 483 3.14 -12.69 14.93
CA GLY A 483 3.89 -13.86 14.46
C GLY A 483 3.05 -15.14 14.35
N ASP A 484 2.12 -15.37 15.29
CA ASP A 484 1.35 -16.63 15.41
C ASP A 484 -0.15 -16.43 15.74
N ALA A 485 -0.68 -15.20 15.61
CA ALA A 485 -2.10 -14.93 15.85
C ALA A 485 -2.70 -13.89 14.89
N PHE A 486 -4.02 -13.90 14.77
CA PHE A 486 -4.81 -12.95 14.00
C PHE A 486 -5.80 -12.17 14.88
N ALA A 487 -6.18 -10.98 14.43
CA ALA A 487 -7.26 -10.17 14.99
C ALA A 487 -8.06 -9.48 13.87
N ALA A 488 -9.36 -9.75 13.77
CA ALA A 488 -10.26 -9.13 12.80
C ALA A 488 -11.08 -7.99 13.43
N LEU A 489 -11.28 -6.93 12.66
CA LEU A 489 -11.97 -5.69 13.03
C LEU A 489 -13.24 -5.53 12.18
N LYS A 490 -14.36 -5.14 12.80
CA LYS A 490 -15.64 -4.83 12.13
C LYS A 490 -15.85 -3.32 11.93
N ALA A 491 -16.89 -2.97 11.16
CA ALA A 491 -17.24 -1.57 10.88
C ALA A 491 -17.72 -0.76 12.11
N ASP A 492 -18.26 -1.43 13.14
CA ASP A 492 -18.58 -0.81 14.44
C ASP A 492 -17.37 -0.69 15.38
N GLY A 493 -16.21 -1.19 14.94
CA GLY A 493 -14.98 -1.23 15.70
C GLY A 493 -14.91 -2.34 16.75
N SER A 494 -15.78 -3.36 16.69
CA SER A 494 -15.60 -4.59 17.49
C SER A 494 -14.47 -5.46 16.93
N ILE A 495 -13.80 -6.22 17.82
CA ILE A 495 -12.60 -7.02 17.51
C ILE A 495 -12.79 -8.49 17.89
N THR A 496 -12.26 -9.41 17.08
CA THR A 496 -12.20 -10.84 17.40
C THR A 496 -10.84 -11.41 17.03
N ALA A 497 -10.17 -12.12 17.95
CA ALA A 497 -8.84 -12.68 17.75
C ALA A 497 -8.84 -14.22 17.83
N TRP A 498 -7.89 -14.85 17.13
CA TRP A 498 -7.67 -16.29 17.12
C TRP A 498 -6.21 -16.66 16.83
N GLY A 499 -5.85 -17.93 16.99
CA GLY A 499 -4.46 -18.42 16.92
C GLY A 499 -3.79 -18.47 18.29
N SER A 500 -2.47 -18.32 18.34
CA SER A 500 -1.70 -18.54 19.56
C SER A 500 -2.03 -17.51 20.64
N SER A 501 -2.52 -17.98 21.79
CA SER A 501 -2.87 -17.14 22.95
C SER A 501 -1.68 -16.32 23.43
N GLY A 502 -0.49 -16.93 23.45
CA GLY A 502 0.79 -16.27 23.78
C GLY A 502 1.28 -15.24 22.75
N TYR A 503 0.54 -15.01 21.67
CA TYR A 503 0.80 -14.01 20.63
C TYR A 503 -0.39 -13.05 20.38
N GLY A 504 -1.39 -13.06 21.27
CA GLY A 504 -2.58 -12.21 21.17
C GLY A 504 -3.80 -12.84 20.47
N GLY A 505 -3.76 -14.14 20.18
CA GLY A 505 -4.91 -14.91 19.64
C GLY A 505 -6.06 -15.10 20.62
N THR A 506 -5.93 -14.59 21.85
CA THR A 506 -6.96 -14.54 22.89
C THR A 506 -6.82 -13.24 23.67
N GLY A 507 -7.91 -12.75 24.28
CA GLY A 507 -7.89 -11.55 25.13
C GLY A 507 -8.03 -10.22 24.39
N ALA A 508 -8.54 -10.24 23.15
CA ALA A 508 -8.98 -9.03 22.47
C ALA A 508 -10.06 -8.28 23.30
N PRO A 509 -10.14 -6.94 23.18
CA PRO A 509 -11.13 -6.14 23.91
C PRO A 509 -12.57 -6.52 23.54
N SER A 510 -13.47 -6.47 24.54
CA SER A 510 -14.89 -6.84 24.39
C SER A 510 -15.81 -5.66 24.07
N ASP A 511 -15.27 -4.44 24.03
CA ASP A 511 -15.96 -3.22 23.63
C ASP A 511 -15.61 -2.81 22.19
N ASN A 512 -16.22 -1.73 21.70
CA ASN A 512 -16.15 -1.34 20.28
C ASN A 512 -15.71 0.13 20.08
N GLY A 513 -15.83 0.64 18.86
CA GLY A 513 -15.33 1.97 18.47
C GLY A 513 -13.82 2.04 18.18
N TYR A 514 -13.13 0.90 18.10
CA TYR A 514 -11.76 0.84 17.59
C TYR A 514 -11.74 1.10 16.08
N THR A 515 -10.84 1.98 15.62
CA THR A 515 -10.72 2.36 14.20
C THR A 515 -9.59 1.62 13.49
N LYS A 516 -8.59 1.15 14.25
CA LYS A 516 -7.39 0.51 13.71
C LYS A 516 -6.70 -0.36 14.75
N ILE A 517 -6.08 -1.44 14.30
CA ILE A 517 -5.18 -2.30 15.10
C ILE A 517 -3.75 -2.13 14.58
N TYR A 518 -2.79 -2.31 15.48
CA TYR A 518 -1.35 -2.30 15.27
C TYR A 518 -0.76 -3.54 15.96
N SER A 519 0.41 -4.01 15.53
CA SER A 519 1.03 -5.23 16.06
C SER A 519 2.51 -5.04 16.34
N THR A 520 3.05 -5.76 17.31
CA THR A 520 4.47 -6.15 17.37
C THR A 520 4.58 -7.60 16.87
N ALA A 521 5.70 -8.29 17.13
CA ALA A 521 5.78 -9.72 16.79
C ALA A 521 4.91 -10.62 17.68
N GLY A 522 4.47 -10.18 18.87
CA GLY A 522 3.77 -11.02 19.87
C GLY A 522 2.60 -10.36 20.60
N ALA A 523 2.21 -9.14 20.22
CA ALA A 523 1.09 -8.42 20.82
C ALA A 523 0.38 -7.50 19.81
N PHE A 524 -0.84 -7.11 20.16
CA PHE A 524 -1.66 -6.15 19.43
C PHE A 524 -1.93 -4.91 20.28
N ALA A 525 -2.16 -3.77 19.62
CA ALA A 525 -2.69 -2.55 20.20
C ALA A 525 -3.78 -1.96 19.27
N ALA A 526 -4.99 -1.78 19.79
CA ALA A 526 -6.11 -1.16 19.09
C ALA A 526 -6.29 0.30 19.53
N LEU A 527 -6.60 1.17 18.56
CA LEU A 527 -6.75 2.62 18.71
C LEU A 527 -8.20 3.03 18.40
N LYS A 528 -8.79 3.90 19.22
CA LYS A 528 -10.14 4.47 19.01
C LYS A 528 -10.10 5.87 18.38
N ALA A 529 -11.26 6.38 17.98
CA ALA A 529 -11.40 7.70 17.37
C ALA A 529 -11.10 8.88 18.32
N ASP A 530 -11.24 8.69 19.64
CA ASP A 530 -10.80 9.67 20.66
C ASP A 530 -9.29 9.58 20.98
N GLY A 531 -8.60 8.63 20.34
CA GLY A 531 -7.19 8.35 20.57
C GLY A 531 -6.89 7.55 21.83
N SER A 532 -7.87 6.90 22.47
CA SER A 532 -7.63 5.90 23.52
C SER A 532 -7.08 4.60 22.93
N ILE A 533 -6.27 3.87 23.71
CA ILE A 533 -5.54 2.67 23.27
C ILE A 533 -5.84 1.48 24.19
N THR A 534 -5.97 0.28 23.62
CA THR A 534 -6.03 -0.98 24.39
C THR A 534 -5.11 -2.01 23.76
N ALA A 535 -4.24 -2.63 24.55
CA ALA A 535 -3.30 -3.66 24.08
C ALA A 535 -3.58 -5.02 24.73
N TRP A 536 -3.23 -6.09 24.01
CA TRP A 536 -3.35 -7.48 24.46
C TRP A 536 -2.32 -8.40 23.77
N GLY A 537 -2.14 -9.60 24.31
CA GLY A 537 -1.11 -10.55 23.90
C GLY A 537 0.06 -10.57 24.89
N ASN A 538 1.27 -10.81 24.39
CA ASN A 538 2.44 -11.03 25.26
C ASN A 538 2.92 -9.71 25.91
N SER A 539 3.09 -9.70 27.24
CA SER A 539 3.61 -8.56 28.00
C SER A 539 4.95 -8.06 27.47
N ASP A 540 5.83 -9.00 27.15
CA ASP A 540 7.22 -8.76 26.72
C ASP A 540 7.28 -8.24 25.27
N TYR A 541 6.13 -8.10 24.63
CA TYR A 541 5.94 -7.57 23.28
C TYR A 541 5.00 -6.34 23.27
N GLY A 542 4.62 -5.80 24.44
CA GLY A 542 3.72 -4.64 24.54
C GLY A 542 2.23 -4.97 24.64
N GLY A 543 1.86 -6.23 24.91
CA GLY A 543 0.48 -6.67 25.14
C GLY A 543 -0.11 -6.23 26.48
N THR A 544 0.67 -5.53 27.30
CA THR A 544 0.26 -4.89 28.56
C THR A 544 0.97 -3.55 28.71
N GLY A 545 0.39 -2.62 29.47
CA GLY A 545 1.04 -1.33 29.76
C GLY A 545 0.82 -0.23 28.72
N ALA A 546 -0.20 -0.38 27.86
CA ALA A 546 -0.67 0.72 27.00
C ALA A 546 -1.07 1.96 27.84
N PRO A 547 -0.93 3.18 27.28
CA PRO A 547 -1.29 4.41 27.98
C PRO A 547 -2.78 4.45 28.34
N SER A 548 -3.08 5.01 29.52
CA SER A 548 -4.44 5.18 30.05
C SER A 548 -5.09 6.52 29.68
N ASP A 549 -4.36 7.40 29.01
CA ASP A 549 -4.85 8.67 28.48
C ASP A 549 -5.14 8.58 26.97
N ASN A 550 -5.68 9.65 26.38
CA ASN A 550 -6.20 9.67 25.01
C ASN A 550 -5.60 10.80 24.15
N GLY A 551 -6.12 11.01 22.94
CA GLY A 551 -5.57 11.95 21.96
C GLY A 551 -4.37 11.44 21.15
N TYR A 552 -4.05 10.15 21.22
CA TYR A 552 -3.08 9.53 20.32
C TYR A 552 -3.68 9.40 18.91
N THR A 553 -2.90 9.73 17.88
CA THR A 553 -3.34 9.72 16.47
C THR A 553 -2.76 8.53 15.69
N LYS A 554 -1.63 7.99 16.13
CA LYS A 554 -0.87 6.94 15.43
C LYS A 554 -0.06 6.10 16.42
N ILE A 555 0.13 4.83 16.09
CA ILE A 555 1.03 3.92 16.82
C ILE A 555 2.09 3.40 15.83
N TYR A 556 3.31 3.24 16.31
CA TYR A 556 4.44 2.61 15.63
C TYR A 556 4.95 1.44 16.50
N SER A 557 5.65 0.48 15.90
CA SER A 557 6.08 -0.75 16.59
C SER A 557 7.53 -1.11 16.27
N THR A 558 8.30 -1.58 17.26
CA THR A 558 9.47 -2.44 17.03
C THR A 558 9.04 -3.91 17.05
N ARG A 559 9.98 -4.85 17.12
CA ARG A 559 9.65 -6.28 17.32
C ARG A 559 9.04 -6.54 18.69
N TYR A 560 9.37 -5.73 19.71
CA TYR A 560 9.06 -5.98 21.13
C TYR A 560 8.33 -4.83 21.86
N ALA A 561 8.10 -3.69 21.20
CA ALA A 561 7.53 -2.50 21.84
C ALA A 561 6.65 -1.69 20.88
N PHE A 562 5.76 -0.88 21.46
CA PHE A 562 4.96 0.12 20.76
C PHE A 562 5.38 1.54 21.17
N ALA A 563 5.17 2.50 20.27
CA ALA A 563 5.26 3.93 20.54
C ALA A 563 4.03 4.64 19.93
N ALA A 564 3.18 5.23 20.77
CA ALA A 564 2.05 6.04 20.35
C ALA A 564 2.42 7.53 20.29
N LEU A 565 1.91 8.21 19.27
CA LEU A 565 2.17 9.61 18.95
C LEU A 565 0.87 10.41 19.06
N LYS A 566 0.93 11.57 19.71
CA LYS A 566 -0.14 12.58 19.78
C LYS A 566 0.09 13.71 18.78
N ALA A 567 -0.96 14.50 18.52
CA ALA A 567 -0.94 15.60 17.55
C ALA A 567 -0.02 16.78 17.93
N ASP A 568 0.35 16.94 19.20
CA ASP A 568 1.32 17.94 19.70
C ASP A 568 2.79 17.50 19.51
N GLY A 569 3.01 16.27 19.05
CA GLY A 569 4.31 15.60 18.97
C GLY A 569 4.73 14.85 20.24
N SER A 570 3.87 14.73 21.26
CA SER A 570 4.15 13.91 22.44
C SER A 570 4.14 12.43 22.10
N ILE A 571 5.12 11.69 22.61
CA ILE A 571 5.28 10.24 22.41
C ILE A 571 5.13 9.52 23.76
N THR A 572 4.46 8.38 23.78
CA THR A 572 4.51 7.41 24.90
C THR A 572 4.79 6.01 24.35
N ALA A 573 5.76 5.31 24.94
CA ALA A 573 6.18 3.98 24.51
C ALA A 573 6.07 2.95 25.63
N TRP A 574 5.74 1.71 25.26
CA TRP A 574 5.53 0.58 26.18
C TRP A 574 5.88 -0.77 25.53
N GLY A 575 5.98 -1.82 26.34
CA GLY A 575 6.51 -3.13 25.96
C GLY A 575 7.90 -3.36 26.54
N TYR A 576 8.73 -4.17 25.88
CA TYR A 576 10.06 -4.50 26.41
C TYR A 576 10.93 -3.23 26.53
N PRO A 577 11.49 -2.90 27.72
CA PRO A 577 12.23 -1.65 27.93
C PRO A 577 13.41 -1.47 26.97
N ASP A 578 14.25 -2.50 26.85
CA ASP A 578 15.36 -2.53 25.90
C ASP A 578 14.88 -2.66 24.44
N GLY A 579 13.64 -3.11 24.22
CA GLY A 579 13.01 -3.17 22.90
C GLY A 579 12.54 -1.81 22.34
N GLY A 580 12.76 -0.72 23.08
CA GLY A 580 12.22 0.61 22.78
C GLY A 580 10.94 0.95 23.57
N GLY A 581 10.46 0.06 24.44
CA GLY A 581 9.26 0.20 25.26
C GLY A 581 9.40 1.13 26.47
N THR A 582 10.33 2.10 26.39
CA THR A 582 10.51 3.18 27.36
C THR A 582 10.38 4.50 26.63
N THR A 583 9.50 5.40 27.11
CA THR A 583 9.31 6.73 26.53
C THR A 583 10.64 7.51 26.52
N PRO A 584 11.07 8.08 25.38
CA PRO A 584 12.34 8.78 25.29
C PRO A 584 12.34 10.02 26.18
N THR A 585 13.33 10.15 27.07
CA THR A 585 13.51 11.31 27.95
C THR A 585 14.17 12.48 27.21
N SER A 586 13.56 12.92 26.11
CA SER A 586 13.91 14.14 25.39
C SER A 586 12.84 15.20 25.63
N SER A 587 13.19 16.27 26.33
CA SER A 587 12.28 17.37 26.62
C SER A 587 11.74 18.01 25.34
N ALA A 588 10.43 17.94 25.13
CA ALA A 588 9.73 18.83 24.23
C ALA A 588 9.64 20.22 24.87
N THR A 589 10.74 20.95 24.91
CA THR A 589 10.71 22.41 25.14
C THR A 589 9.93 23.04 24.00
N SER A 590 8.88 23.79 24.36
CA SER A 590 8.08 24.54 23.41
C SER A 590 8.75 25.87 23.09
N ASP A 591 9.44 25.92 21.95
CA ASP A 591 9.96 27.11 21.28
C ASP A 591 9.54 27.07 19.79
#